data_AF-A0A7V0JUE0-F1
#
_entry.id   AF-A0A7V0JUE0-F1
#
_cell.length_a   1.000
_cell.length_b   1.000
_cell.length_c   1.000
_cell.angle_alpha   90.00
_cell.angle_beta   90.00
_cell.angle_gamma   90.00
#
_symmetry.space_group_name_H-M   'P 1'
#
loop_
_entity.id
_entity.type
_entity.pdbx_description
1 polymer ?
#
loop_
_entity_poly.entity_id
_entity_poly.type
_entity_poly.pdbx_seq_one_letter_code
_entity_poly.pdbx_strand_id
1 'polypeptide(L)'
;GYQGRVERSHRTDDEEFYIPCLGEVTTAEEFLALAQKWQWYYNVERPHFGAGTDGRTRLRELGLDLSDEFAAFPVVLLDEVAVIWASKGGTMCTTKFSDLPSPP
;
A
#
# COMPACT_ATOMS: atom_id res chain seq x y z
N GLY A 1 -16.22 -11.93 -0.21
CA GLY A 1 -16.38 -10.53 -0.61
C GLY A 1 -15.05 -9.81 -0.53
N TYR A 2 -14.27 -9.79 -1.61
CA TYR A 2 -12.95 -9.18 -1.67
C TYR A 2 -13.01 -7.66 -1.86
N GLN A 3 -14.03 -7.21 -2.59
CA GLN A 3 -14.26 -5.81 -2.95
C GLN A 3 -14.43 -4.91 -1.72
N GLY A 4 -15.23 -5.32 -0.73
CA GLY A 4 -15.48 -4.51 0.48
C GLY A 4 -14.29 -4.33 1.45
N ARG A 5 -13.14 -5.00 1.24
CA ARG A 5 -11.89 -4.71 1.98
C ARG A 5 -11.07 -3.66 1.25
N VAL A 6 -10.97 -3.78 -0.08
CA VAL A 6 -10.28 -2.83 -0.95
C VAL A 6 -10.97 -1.47 -0.87
N GLU A 7 -12.31 -1.43 -1.03
CA GLU A 7 -13.06 -0.17 -0.92
C GLU A 7 -12.94 0.51 0.44
N ARG A 8 -12.77 -0.28 1.52
CA ARG A 8 -12.54 0.30 2.85
C ARG A 8 -11.14 0.88 3.01
N SER A 9 -10.13 0.27 2.40
CA SER A 9 -8.77 0.81 2.41
C SER A 9 -8.71 2.12 1.62
N HIS A 10 -9.26 2.14 0.40
CA HIS A 10 -9.30 3.35 -0.43
C HIS A 10 -10.00 4.50 0.30
N ARG A 11 -11.15 4.23 0.93
CA ARG A 11 -11.85 5.25 1.71
C ARG A 11 -11.02 5.75 2.90
N THR A 12 -10.24 4.89 3.56
CA THR A 12 -9.34 5.32 4.63
C THR A 12 -8.21 6.20 4.09
N ASP A 13 -7.61 5.84 2.96
CA ASP A 13 -6.60 6.70 2.32
C ASP A 13 -7.20 8.05 1.91
N ASP A 14 -8.43 8.08 1.39
CA ASP A 14 -9.14 9.32 1.05
C ASP A 14 -9.38 10.21 2.28
N GLU A 15 -10.02 9.65 3.31
CA GLU A 15 -10.48 10.39 4.49
C GLU A 15 -9.35 10.84 5.41
N GLU A 16 -8.30 10.03 5.56
CA GLU A 16 -7.24 10.23 6.57
C GLU A 16 -5.90 10.68 5.98
N PHE A 17 -5.70 10.57 4.67
CA PHE A 17 -4.48 11.01 4.01
C PHE A 17 -4.73 12.02 2.89
N TYR A 18 -5.47 11.66 1.84
CA TYR A 18 -5.57 12.50 0.65
C TYR A 18 -6.28 13.82 0.91
N ILE A 19 -7.48 13.79 1.48
CA ILE A 19 -8.26 14.99 1.80
C ILE A 19 -7.50 15.92 2.78
N PRO A 20 -6.95 15.44 3.91
CA PRO A 20 -6.31 16.33 4.89
C PRO A 20 -4.91 16.80 4.47
N CYS A 21 -4.14 16.00 3.73
CA CYS A 21 -2.72 16.27 3.51
C CYS A 21 -2.39 16.84 2.12
N LEU A 22 -3.22 16.65 1.10
CA LEU A 22 -2.87 17.06 -0.26
C LEU A 22 -3.29 18.47 -0.67
N GLY A 23 -4.06 19.18 0.15
CA GLY A 23 -4.57 20.52 -0.20
C GLY A 23 -3.47 21.55 -0.53
N GLU A 24 -2.27 21.37 0.02
CA GLU A 24 -1.13 22.30 -0.11
C GLU A 24 0.10 21.65 -0.76
N VAL A 25 0.00 20.39 -1.22
CA VAL A 25 1.14 19.66 -1.80
C VAL A 25 1.33 20.08 -3.26
N THR A 26 2.52 20.57 -3.59
CA THR A 26 2.80 21.13 -4.93
C THR A 26 3.83 20.34 -5.72
N THR A 27 4.57 19.45 -5.06
CA THR A 27 5.63 18.66 -5.68
C THR A 27 5.49 17.16 -5.40
N ALA A 28 6.04 16.35 -6.30
CA ALA A 28 6.11 14.90 -6.15
C ALA A 28 6.94 14.48 -4.91
N GLU A 29 7.98 15.24 -4.57
CA GLU A 29 8.84 14.98 -3.41
C GLU A 29 8.11 15.22 -2.10
N GLU A 30 7.36 16.33 -1.98
CA GLU A 30 6.48 16.59 -0.83
C GLU A 30 5.42 15.50 -0.69
N PHE A 31 4.81 15.09 -1.81
CA PHE A 31 3.84 14.00 -1.84
C PHE A 31 4.47 12.69 -1.33
N LEU A 32 5.64 12.30 -1.85
CA LEU A 32 6.33 11.07 -1.46
C LEU A 32 6.74 11.09 0.02
N ALA A 33 7.19 12.24 0.53
CA ALA A 33 7.54 12.38 1.95
C ALA A 33 6.31 12.20 2.86
N LEU A 34 5.15 12.75 2.47
CA LEU A 34 3.90 12.58 3.21
C LEU A 34 3.35 11.16 3.08
N ALA A 35 3.41 10.57 1.89
CA ALA A 35 2.98 9.20 1.65
C ALA A 35 3.84 8.20 2.43
N GLN A 36 5.15 8.44 2.57
CA GLN A 36 6.03 7.61 3.40
C GLN A 36 5.65 7.68 4.88
N LYS A 37 5.28 8.87 5.38
CA LYS A 37 4.77 9.04 6.75
C LYS A 37 3.42 8.35 6.93
N TRP A 38 2.53 8.46 5.95
CA TRP A 38 1.24 7.76 5.96
C TRP A 38 1.42 6.24 6.00
N GLN A 39 2.34 5.71 5.20
CA GLN A 39 2.65 4.28 5.15
C GLN A 39 3.14 3.75 6.51
N TRP A 40 4.01 4.52 7.18
CA TRP A 40 4.48 4.21 8.53
C TRP A 40 3.33 4.25 9.55
N TYR A 41 2.59 5.36 9.58
CA TYR A 41 1.47 5.54 10.49
C TYR A 41 0.45 4.40 10.33
N TYR A 42 0.05 4.08 9.10
CA TYR A 42 -0.93 3.03 8.83
C TYR A 42 -0.46 1.64 9.30
N ASN A 43 0.81 1.31 9.08
CA ASN A 43 1.34 -0.02 9.39
C ASN A 43 1.76 -0.22 10.85
N VAL A 44 2.14 0.85 11.55
CA VAL A 44 2.78 0.79 12.87
C VAL A 44 1.91 1.39 13.97
N GLU A 45 1.36 2.58 13.74
CA GLU A 45 0.75 3.39 14.80
C GLU A 45 -0.78 3.36 14.78
N ARG A 46 -1.39 3.28 13.60
CA ARG A 46 -2.84 3.34 13.40
C ARG A 46 -3.50 2.14 14.06
N PRO A 47 -4.39 2.33 15.03
CA PRO A 47 -5.15 1.24 15.61
C PRO A 47 -6.09 0.62 14.57
N HIS A 48 -6.08 -0.71 14.45
CA HIS A 48 -6.99 -1.45 13.58
C HIS A 48 -8.01 -2.21 14.43
N PHE A 49 -9.30 -1.99 14.17
CA PHE A 49 -10.42 -2.59 14.94
C PHE A 49 -11.25 -3.58 14.11
N GLY A 50 -10.57 -4.43 13.33
CA GLY A 50 -11.20 -5.59 12.72
C GLY A 50 -11.61 -6.64 13.77
N ALA A 51 -12.41 -7.62 13.35
CA ALA A 51 -12.78 -8.72 14.22
C ALA A 51 -11.52 -9.49 14.68
N GLY A 52 -11.21 -9.43 15.98
CA GLY A 52 -10.06 -10.09 16.60
C GLY A 52 -8.74 -9.32 16.56
N THR A 53 -8.73 -8.06 16.11
CA THR A 53 -7.47 -7.29 15.97
C THR A 53 -7.08 -6.52 17.23
N ASP A 54 -7.97 -6.31 18.19
CA ASP A 54 -7.70 -5.68 19.51
C ASP A 54 -6.84 -4.39 19.42
N GLY A 55 -7.03 -3.60 18.36
CA GLY A 55 -6.24 -2.39 18.10
C GLY A 55 -4.81 -2.63 17.59
N ARG A 56 -4.36 -3.89 17.47
CA ARG A 56 -3.05 -4.26 16.95
C ARG A 56 -2.97 -4.07 15.44
N THR A 57 -1.77 -3.78 14.96
CA THR A 57 -1.49 -3.77 13.52
C THR A 57 -1.34 -5.18 12.98
N ARG A 58 -1.53 -5.35 11.67
CA ARG A 58 -1.55 -6.68 11.05
C ARG A 58 -0.24 -7.47 11.24
N LEU A 59 0.91 -6.80 11.28
CA LEU A 59 2.19 -7.45 11.56
C LEU A 59 2.24 -8.00 12.99
N ARG A 60 1.71 -7.23 13.96
CA ARG A 60 1.65 -7.63 15.37
C ARG A 60 0.65 -8.76 15.61
N GLU A 61 -0.45 -8.83 14.85
CA GLU A 61 -1.39 -9.96 14.87
C GLU A 61 -0.75 -11.28 14.43
N LEU A 62 0.23 -11.25 13.52
CA LEU A 62 0.91 -12.44 13.02
C LEU A 62 1.90 -13.03 14.04
N GLY A 63 2.11 -12.36 15.18
CA GLY A 63 3.02 -12.82 16.24
C GLY A 63 4.49 -12.84 15.81
N LEU A 64 4.84 -12.11 14.76
CA LEU A 64 6.20 -12.02 14.26
C LEU A 64 6.99 -11.03 15.11
N ASP A 65 8.13 -11.47 15.64
CA ASP A 65 9.09 -10.61 16.34
C ASP A 65 9.93 -9.84 15.32
N LEU A 66 9.31 -8.82 14.72
CA LEU A 66 9.91 -7.97 13.70
C LEU A 66 10.01 -6.55 14.24
N SER A 67 11.12 -5.90 13.92
CA SER A 67 11.32 -4.48 14.18
C SER A 67 10.31 -3.65 13.38
N ASP A 68 9.88 -2.50 13.92
CA ASP A 68 8.90 -1.65 13.24
C ASP A 68 9.42 -1.13 11.88
N GLU A 69 10.75 -1.06 11.69
CA GLU A 69 11.39 -0.73 10.41
C GLU A 69 11.02 -1.69 9.28
N PHE A 70 10.65 -2.94 9.59
CA PHE A 70 10.16 -3.89 8.58
C PHE A 70 8.85 -3.41 7.94
N ALA A 71 8.06 -2.62 8.67
CA ALA A 71 6.81 -2.06 8.21
C ALA A 71 6.98 -0.81 7.33
N ALA A 72 8.19 -0.25 7.27
CA ALA A 72 8.53 0.97 6.52
C ALA A 72 8.82 0.66 5.05
N PHE A 73 7.86 0.07 4.34
CA PHE A 73 8.00 -0.18 2.91
C PHE A 73 8.22 1.13 2.14
N PRO A 74 9.13 1.15 1.14
CA PRO A 74 9.40 2.34 0.35
C PRO A 74 8.16 2.69 -0.48
N VAL A 75 7.74 3.95 -0.41
CA VAL A 75 6.70 4.48 -1.30
C VAL A 75 7.32 4.88 -2.63
N VAL A 76 6.68 4.46 -3.73
CA VAL A 76 7.14 4.71 -5.09
C VAL A 76 6.00 5.23 -5.95
N LEU A 77 6.32 6.13 -6.90
CA LEU A 77 5.38 6.53 -7.94
C LEU A 77 5.33 5.44 -9.01
N LEU A 78 4.16 4.82 -9.16
CA LEU A 78 3.97 3.73 -10.12
C LEU A 78 4.21 4.19 -11.57
N ASP A 79 3.91 5.45 -11.89
CA ASP A 79 4.14 6.02 -13.23
C ASP A 79 5.64 6.00 -13.59
N GLU A 80 6.53 6.33 -12.66
CA GLU A 80 7.97 6.29 -12.90
C GLU A 80 8.50 4.87 -13.00
N VAL A 81 8.02 3.98 -12.13
CA VAL A 81 8.42 2.56 -12.13
C VAL A 81 7.95 1.90 -13.42
N ALA A 82 6.73 2.18 -13.88
CA ALA A 82 6.18 1.64 -15.10
C ALA A 82 6.97 2.08 -16.33
N VAL A 83 7.42 3.34 -16.40
CA VAL A 83 8.27 3.84 -17.48
C VAL A 83 9.65 3.16 -17.48
N ILE A 84 10.26 2.98 -16.31
CA ILE A 84 11.53 2.26 -16.17
C ILE A 84 11.37 0.79 -16.56
N TRP A 85 10.23 0.18 -16.25
CA TRP A 85 10.01 -1.24 -16.52
C TRP A 85 9.63 -1.50 -17.97
N ALA A 86 8.79 -0.65 -18.56
CA ALA A 86 8.46 -0.67 -19.99
C ALA A 86 9.70 -0.43 -20.86
N SER A 87 10.57 0.52 -20.48
CA SER A 87 11.84 0.75 -21.17
C SER A 87 12.84 -0.41 -21.04
N LYS A 88 12.71 -1.25 -20.00
CA LYS A 88 13.46 -2.50 -19.79
C LYS A 88 12.78 -3.73 -20.39
N GLY A 89 11.66 -3.58 -21.10
CA GLY A 89 10.93 -4.67 -21.76
C GLY A 89 9.99 -5.47 -20.85
N GLY A 90 9.66 -4.96 -19.66
CA GLY A 90 8.66 -5.54 -18.77
C GLY A 90 7.25 -5.18 -19.22
N THR A 91 6.51 -6.14 -19.77
CA THR A 91 5.07 -5.98 -19.99
C THR A 91 4.37 -6.12 -18.63
N MET A 92 3.73 -5.05 -18.15
CA MET A 92 2.81 -5.12 -17.01
C MET A 92 1.75 -6.18 -17.31
N CYS A 93 1.74 -7.26 -16.53
CA CYS A 93 1.04 -8.51 -16.82
C CYS A 93 -0.39 -8.31 -17.34
N THR A 94 -0.55 -8.35 -18.65
CA THR A 94 -1.70 -8.96 -19.31
C THR A 94 -1.37 -10.43 -19.60
N THR A 95 -0.89 -11.18 -18.61
CA THR A 95 -0.95 -12.64 -18.71
C THR A 95 -2.42 -12.98 -18.58
N LYS A 96 -3.08 -13.25 -19.72
CA LYS A 96 -4.43 -13.74 -19.66
C LYS A 96 -4.38 -15.08 -18.94
N PHE A 97 -5.40 -15.36 -18.14
CA PHE A 97 -5.52 -16.63 -17.40
C PHE A 97 -5.45 -17.87 -18.34
N SER A 98 -5.60 -17.66 -19.66
CA SER A 98 -5.38 -18.65 -20.72
C SER A 98 -3.92 -19.08 -20.93
N ASP A 99 -2.95 -18.33 -20.40
CA ASP A 99 -1.53 -18.51 -20.71
C ASP A 99 -0.77 -19.26 -19.59
N LEU A 100 -1.48 -19.66 -18.53
CA LEU A 100 -0.93 -20.52 -17.49
C LEU A 100 -1.08 -21.99 -17.90
N PRO A 101 -0.01 -22.81 -17.84
CA PRO A 101 -0.14 -24.24 -18.07
C PRO A 101 -1.07 -24.84 -17.01
N SER A 102 -1.94 -25.76 -17.45
CA SER A 102 -2.86 -26.46 -16.56
C SER A 102 -2.07 -27.22 -15.49
N PRO A 103 -2.52 -27.19 -14.21
CA PRO A 103 -1.81 -27.87 -13.14
C PRO A 103 -1.80 -29.40 -13.37
N PRO A 104 -0.77 -30.09 -12.86
CA PRO A 104 -0.60 -31.53 -13.03
C PRO A 104 -1.71 -32.36 -12.37
#